data_AF-A0A5P2WHC7-F1
#
_entry.id   AF-A0A5P2WHC7-F1
#
_cell.length_a   1.000
_cell.length_b   1.000
_cell.length_c   1.000
_cell.angle_alpha   90.00
_cell.angle_beta   90.00
_cell.angle_gamma   90.00
#
_symmetry.space_group_name_H-M   'P 1'
#
loop_
_entity.id
_entity.type
_entity.pdbx_description
1 polymer ?
#
loop_
_entity_poly.entity_id
_entity_poly.type
_entity_poly.pdbx_seq_one_letter_code
_entity_poly.pdbx_strand_id
1 'polypeptide(L)'
;MVFLSRAAAARGSRADHTRPEQGGGQGGEEPLHVASRLHAFNRFELKYLVPVDQAAEIRDELAERMDQDPYSPVGGYGVWSLYYDTPQLRFYWEKIEGLKFRRKLRIRHYGDLDGVTDESPVCVEIKQRVNRVTQKRRITLPYGTARQLCDGRETVRHSARESAFIQEVLELVVRLNLRPTVITGYQREALVGRDADTGLRVTFDRRIRGRDRDFHFGIARPENRFTVPPHLSVMEIKVNDRTPHWITDLAARRNLHLVRISKYVQSVEAFGLAPRSLFHIDEADHPSATPTEEQPPQQRPAQDAPLKAGAQ
;
A
#
# COMPACT_ATOMS: atom_id res chain seq x y z
N MET A 1 25.01 -68.98 9.32
CA MET A 1 25.33 -70.39 9.05
C MET A 1 24.07 -71.19 9.37
N VAL A 2 23.42 -71.70 8.31
CA VAL A 2 22.54 -72.90 8.16
C VAL A 2 21.72 -73.36 9.39
N PHE A 3 20.39 -73.53 9.37
CA PHE A 3 19.60 -74.55 8.63
C PHE A 3 18.09 -74.18 8.73
N LEU A 4 17.34 -74.16 7.61
CA LEU A 4 16.30 -75.14 7.16
C LEU A 4 15.08 -75.27 8.10
N SER A 5 13.82 -75.36 7.64
CA SER A 5 13.32 -76.02 6.43
C SER A 5 11.83 -75.71 6.17
N ARG A 6 11.45 -75.62 4.88
CA ARG A 6 10.27 -76.23 4.17
C ARG A 6 8.84 -76.08 4.76
N ALA A 7 7.75 -75.91 4.00
CA ALA A 7 7.46 -76.04 2.57
C ALA A 7 6.08 -75.43 2.16
N ALA A 8 5.97 -75.15 0.85
CA ALA A 8 4.87 -75.32 -0.14
C ALA A 8 3.40 -74.95 0.20
N ALA A 9 2.75 -74.04 -0.57
CA ALA A 9 1.89 -74.29 -1.77
C ALA A 9 0.39 -74.48 -1.38
N ALA A 10 -0.67 -74.09 -2.09
CA ALA A 10 -0.93 -73.45 -3.39
C ALA A 10 -2.38 -72.87 -3.41
N ARG A 11 -2.59 -71.89 -4.31
CA ARG A 11 -3.80 -71.57 -5.12
C ARG A 11 -5.22 -71.90 -4.62
N GLY A 12 -6.11 -70.89 -4.73
CA GLY A 12 -7.42 -71.10 -5.36
C GLY A 12 -8.61 -70.31 -4.81
N SER A 13 -9.31 -69.65 -5.75
CA SER A 13 -10.75 -69.33 -5.77
C SER A 13 -11.25 -67.96 -5.28
N ARG A 14 -12.01 -67.33 -6.19
CA ARG A 14 -12.88 -66.17 -6.04
C ARG A 14 -14.07 -66.49 -5.12
N ALA A 15 -14.50 -65.52 -4.33
CA ALA A 15 -15.92 -65.23 -4.11
C ALA A 15 -16.08 -63.77 -3.63
N ASP A 16 -17.12 -63.16 -4.20
CA ASP A 16 -17.63 -61.81 -4.06
C ASP A 16 -18.01 -61.47 -2.61
N HIS A 17 -17.72 -60.25 -2.14
CA HIS A 17 -18.47 -59.59 -1.07
C HIS A 17 -18.12 -58.09 -0.97
N THR A 18 -19.11 -57.28 -1.36
CA THR A 18 -19.53 -56.01 -0.71
C THR A 18 -18.50 -54.90 -0.54
N ARG A 19 -18.68 -53.83 -1.35
CA ARG A 19 -18.14 -52.49 -1.13
C ARG A 19 -18.66 -51.89 0.19
N PRO A 20 -17.81 -51.18 0.94
CA PRO A 20 -18.22 -49.96 1.64
C PRO A 20 -17.61 -48.74 0.96
N GLU A 21 -18.44 -47.73 0.76
CA GLU A 21 -18.07 -46.41 0.28
C GLU A 21 -17.06 -45.75 1.23
N GLN A 22 -15.92 -45.31 0.70
CA GLN A 22 -15.02 -44.40 1.38
C GLN A 22 -15.16 -43.02 0.75
N GLY A 23 -15.59 -42.07 1.57
CA GLY A 23 -15.64 -40.65 1.25
C GLY A 23 -14.24 -40.12 0.99
N GLY A 24 -14.03 -39.64 -0.25
CA GLY A 24 -12.90 -38.80 -0.63
C GLY A 24 -13.30 -37.34 -0.53
N GLY A 25 -13.15 -36.75 0.66
CA GLY A 25 -13.20 -35.30 0.81
C GLY A 25 -12.01 -34.68 0.07
N GLN A 26 -12.26 -34.14 -1.12
CA GLN A 26 -11.32 -33.27 -1.83
C GLN A 26 -11.19 -31.95 -1.06
N GLY A 27 -10.27 -31.93 -0.09
CA GLY A 27 -9.73 -30.68 0.44
C GLY A 27 -8.81 -30.11 -0.62
N GLY A 28 -9.35 -29.22 -1.46
CA GLY A 28 -8.56 -28.43 -2.40
C GLY A 28 -7.48 -27.67 -1.64
N GLU A 29 -6.24 -28.10 -1.81
CA GLU A 29 -5.06 -27.39 -1.37
C GLU A 29 -4.99 -26.05 -2.11
N GLU A 30 -5.46 -24.96 -1.51
CA GLU A 30 -5.07 -23.63 -1.96
C GLU A 30 -3.62 -23.38 -1.51
N PRO A 31 -2.68 -23.21 -2.44
CA PRO A 31 -1.29 -23.01 -2.07
C PRO A 31 -1.13 -21.63 -1.43
N LEU A 32 -0.62 -21.63 -0.20
CA LEU A 32 0.11 -20.48 0.34
C LEU A 32 1.09 -20.01 -0.72
N HIS A 33 0.93 -18.78 -1.19
CA HIS A 33 1.85 -18.15 -2.13
C HIS A 33 3.18 -17.82 -1.42
N VAL A 34 3.91 -18.86 -1.01
CA VAL A 34 5.34 -18.82 -0.78
C VAL A 34 5.93 -18.37 -2.11
N ALA A 35 6.65 -17.25 -2.09
CA ALA A 35 7.23 -16.60 -3.27
C ALA A 35 7.64 -17.63 -4.33
N SER A 36 6.94 -17.61 -5.46
CA SER A 36 7.14 -18.51 -6.58
C SER A 36 8.61 -18.49 -7.02
N ARG A 37 9.08 -19.67 -7.44
CA ARG A 37 10.43 -20.02 -7.95
C ARG A 37 11.26 -18.80 -8.38
N LEU A 38 12.41 -18.62 -7.71
CA LEU A 38 13.44 -17.61 -7.98
C LEU A 38 13.90 -17.63 -9.45
N HIS A 39 13.22 -16.89 -10.31
CA HIS A 39 13.91 -16.09 -11.29
C HIS A 39 14.24 -14.76 -10.62
N ALA A 40 15.51 -14.55 -10.31
CA ALA A 40 16.00 -13.33 -9.66
C ALA A 40 15.99 -12.18 -10.68
N PHE A 41 14.80 -11.70 -11.03
CA PHE A 41 14.65 -10.54 -11.89
C PHE A 41 14.93 -9.27 -11.10
N ASN A 42 15.67 -8.34 -11.70
CA ASN A 42 15.90 -7.03 -11.10
C ASN A 42 14.60 -6.22 -11.20
N ARG A 43 13.92 -5.99 -10.08
CA ARG A 43 12.69 -5.18 -10.09
C ARG A 43 13.00 -3.70 -9.89
N PHE A 44 12.60 -2.88 -10.87
CA PHE A 44 12.75 -1.43 -10.81
C PHE A 44 11.43 -0.76 -10.39
N GLU A 45 11.54 0.36 -9.66
CA GLU A 45 10.42 1.19 -9.23
C GLU A 45 10.74 2.63 -9.63
N LEU A 46 10.04 3.13 -10.65
CA LEU A 46 10.16 4.49 -11.16
C LEU A 46 8.96 5.30 -10.67
N LYS A 47 9.17 6.53 -10.25
CA LYS A 47 8.11 7.40 -9.75
C LYS A 47 8.14 8.74 -10.44
N TYR A 48 6.97 9.27 -10.71
CA TYR A 48 6.74 10.54 -11.36
C TYR A 48 5.68 11.30 -10.57
N LEU A 49 5.81 12.62 -10.56
CA LEU A 49 4.76 13.52 -10.10
C LEU A 49 4.03 14.02 -11.34
N VAL A 50 2.72 13.82 -11.39
CA VAL A 50 1.92 14.06 -12.58
C VAL A 50 0.70 14.89 -12.19
N PRO A 51 0.41 16.01 -12.87
CA PRO A 51 -0.87 16.71 -12.73
C PRO A 51 -2.07 15.76 -12.92
N VAL A 52 -3.12 15.88 -12.12
CA VAL A 52 -4.26 14.94 -12.10
C VAL A 52 -5.03 14.94 -13.42
N ASP A 53 -5.12 16.09 -14.08
CA ASP A 53 -5.67 16.26 -15.44
C ASP A 53 -4.87 15.47 -16.48
N GLN A 54 -3.53 15.56 -16.46
CA GLN A 54 -2.67 14.77 -17.35
C GLN A 54 -2.66 13.27 -16.99
N ALA A 55 -2.80 12.93 -15.71
CA ALA A 55 -2.82 11.55 -15.26
C ALA A 55 -3.99 10.75 -15.86
N ALA A 56 -5.13 11.40 -16.12
CA ALA A 56 -6.26 10.77 -16.79
C ALA A 56 -5.90 10.35 -18.23
N GLU A 57 -5.34 11.27 -19.01
CA GLU A 57 -4.92 10.98 -20.39
C GLU A 57 -3.85 9.90 -20.45
N ILE A 58 -2.86 9.96 -19.54
CA ILE A 58 -1.80 8.95 -19.46
C ILE A 58 -2.39 7.58 -19.11
N ARG A 59 -3.35 7.52 -18.17
CA ARG A 59 -4.02 6.27 -17.81
C ARG A 59 -4.77 5.67 -19.00
N ASP A 60 -5.48 6.50 -19.76
CA ASP A 60 -6.27 6.03 -20.89
C ASP A 60 -5.36 5.48 -22.00
N GLU A 61 -4.23 6.15 -22.26
CA GLU A 61 -3.18 5.66 -23.17
C GLU A 61 -2.51 4.36 -22.67
N LEU A 62 -2.25 4.24 -21.37
CA LEU A 62 -1.75 2.98 -20.77
C LEU A 62 -2.75 1.83 -20.93
N ALA A 63 -4.06 2.12 -20.81
CA ALA A 63 -5.13 1.12 -20.89
C ALA A 63 -5.27 0.49 -22.28
N GLU A 64 -4.71 1.10 -23.34
CA GLU A 64 -4.62 0.50 -24.67
C GLU A 64 -3.71 -0.75 -24.68
N ARG A 65 -2.75 -0.82 -23.75
CA ARG A 65 -1.68 -1.85 -23.71
C ARG A 65 -1.62 -2.61 -22.39
N MET A 66 -2.38 -2.20 -21.39
CA MET A 66 -2.40 -2.77 -20.05
C MET A 66 -3.83 -3.10 -19.63
N ASP A 67 -3.98 -4.07 -18.75
CA ASP A 67 -5.26 -4.42 -18.15
C ASP A 67 -5.47 -3.65 -16.84
N GLN A 68 -6.74 -3.42 -16.51
CA GLN A 68 -7.10 -2.98 -15.17
C GLN A 68 -6.70 -4.05 -14.16
N ASP A 69 -6.12 -3.64 -13.03
CA ASP A 69 -5.83 -4.56 -11.93
C ASP A 69 -7.18 -5.14 -11.42
N PRO A 70 -7.36 -6.47 -11.36
CA PRO A 70 -8.62 -7.08 -10.92
C PRO A 70 -9.06 -6.67 -9.51
N TYR A 71 -8.13 -6.20 -8.69
CA TYR A 71 -8.40 -5.70 -7.34
C TYR A 71 -8.57 -4.17 -7.28
N SER A 72 -8.56 -3.49 -8.42
CA SER A 72 -8.78 -2.05 -8.56
C SER A 72 -10.16 -1.78 -9.16
N PRO A 73 -11.17 -1.40 -8.34
CA PRO A 73 -12.46 -0.99 -8.88
C PRO A 73 -12.34 0.29 -9.72
N VAL A 74 -13.39 0.57 -10.50
CA VAL A 74 -13.52 1.82 -11.26
C VAL A 74 -13.45 3.01 -10.29
N GLY A 75 -12.60 3.99 -10.61
CA GLY A 75 -12.32 5.14 -9.73
C GLY A 75 -11.26 4.87 -8.65
N GLY A 76 -10.76 3.64 -8.55
CA GLY A 76 -9.71 3.23 -7.62
C GLY A 76 -10.22 2.91 -6.21
N TYR A 77 -9.29 2.58 -5.32
CA TYR A 77 -9.58 2.18 -3.94
C TYR A 77 -8.74 2.95 -2.93
N GLY A 78 -9.28 3.11 -1.72
CA GLY A 78 -8.54 3.68 -0.59
C GLY A 78 -7.38 2.77 -0.17
N VAL A 79 -6.23 3.37 0.13
CA VAL A 79 -5.12 2.69 0.79
C VAL A 79 -4.66 3.54 1.95
N TRP A 80 -4.75 2.99 3.15
CA TRP A 80 -4.36 3.66 4.38
C TRP A 80 -3.23 2.89 5.06
N SER A 81 -2.23 3.59 5.57
CA SER A 81 -1.09 2.97 6.24
C SER A 81 -0.70 3.76 7.46
N LEU A 82 -0.78 3.14 8.64
CA LEU A 82 -0.17 3.64 9.87
C LEU A 82 1.27 3.18 9.92
N TYR A 83 2.22 4.12 9.88
CA TYR A 83 3.64 3.84 9.99
C TYR A 83 4.12 3.94 11.43
N TYR A 84 5.05 3.05 11.77
CA TYR A 84 5.74 3.02 13.04
C TYR A 84 7.20 3.40 12.87
N ASP A 85 7.70 4.23 13.76
CA ASP A 85 9.12 4.59 13.87
C ASP A 85 9.50 4.78 15.35
N THR A 86 10.79 4.97 15.61
CA THR A 86 11.30 5.32 16.93
C THR A 86 10.94 6.77 17.27
N PRO A 87 10.98 7.17 18.56
CA PRO A 87 10.76 8.57 18.94
C PRO A 87 11.72 9.56 18.28
N GLN A 88 12.91 9.10 17.88
CA GLN A 88 13.93 9.89 17.17
C GLN A 88 13.87 9.73 15.64
N LEU A 89 12.78 9.15 15.11
CA LEU A 89 12.53 8.97 13.68
C LEU A 89 13.66 8.23 12.95
N ARG A 90 14.15 7.14 13.53
CA ARG A 90 15.27 6.36 12.98
C ARG A 90 15.01 5.94 11.54
N PHE A 91 13.85 5.36 11.22
CA PHE A 91 13.54 4.89 9.86
C PHE A 91 13.38 6.02 8.84
N TYR A 92 12.97 7.21 9.29
CA TYR A 92 13.03 8.43 8.49
C TYR A 92 14.49 8.75 8.12
N TRP A 93 15.39 8.90 9.10
CA TRP A 93 16.78 9.24 8.86
C TRP A 93 17.51 8.19 8.02
N GLU A 94 17.33 6.90 8.33
CA GLU A 94 17.88 5.80 7.52
C GLU A 94 17.45 5.88 6.05
N LYS A 95 16.24 6.38 5.78
CA LYS A 95 15.72 6.57 4.41
C LYS A 95 16.28 7.83 3.75
N ILE A 96 16.43 8.93 4.47
CA ILE A 96 17.00 10.20 3.97
C ILE A 96 18.48 10.01 3.63
N GLU A 97 19.26 9.43 4.55
CA GLU A 97 20.69 9.14 4.38
C GLU A 97 20.96 8.01 3.38
N GLY A 98 19.92 7.29 2.96
CA GLY A 98 20.02 6.25 1.94
C GLY A 98 20.70 4.97 2.43
N LEU A 99 20.72 4.70 3.74
CA LEU A 99 21.43 3.56 4.34
C LEU A 99 21.05 2.22 3.68
N LYS A 100 22.05 1.40 3.39
CA LYS A 100 21.89 0.12 2.67
C LYS A 100 21.05 -0.90 3.45
N PHE A 101 21.05 -0.83 4.77
CA PHE A 101 20.17 -1.59 5.64
C PHE A 101 19.14 -0.64 6.26
N ARG A 102 17.86 -0.88 5.99
CA ARG A 102 16.76 -0.10 6.57
C ARG A 102 15.46 -0.86 6.55
N ARG A 103 14.59 -0.60 7.51
CA ARG A 103 13.28 -1.25 7.66
C ARG A 103 12.16 -0.23 7.80
N LYS A 104 10.94 -0.65 7.53
CA LYS A 104 9.70 0.08 7.83
C LYS A 104 8.65 -0.91 8.30
N LEU A 105 8.01 -0.63 9.42
CA LEU A 105 6.85 -1.34 9.92
C LEU A 105 5.60 -0.49 9.67
N ARG A 106 4.51 -1.13 9.23
CA ARG A 106 3.21 -0.47 9.10
C ARG A 106 2.04 -1.43 9.25
N ILE A 107 0.92 -0.90 9.74
CA ILE A 107 -0.40 -1.50 9.57
C ILE A 107 -1.04 -0.87 8.34
N ARG A 108 -1.58 -1.68 7.43
CA ARG A 108 -2.19 -1.21 6.18
C ARG A 108 -3.62 -1.72 6.02
N HIS A 109 -4.52 -0.80 5.73
CA HIS A 109 -5.91 -1.06 5.37
C HIS A 109 -6.15 -0.79 3.88
N TYR A 110 -7.00 -1.58 3.25
CA TYR A 110 -7.46 -1.41 1.87
C TYR A 110 -8.97 -1.15 1.88
N GLY A 111 -9.41 -0.11 1.17
CA GLY A 111 -10.77 0.40 1.21
C GLY A 111 -10.88 1.71 1.99
N ASP A 112 -12.12 2.17 2.16
CA ASP A 112 -12.43 3.38 2.91
C ASP A 112 -12.26 3.15 4.42
N LEU A 113 -12.03 4.25 5.15
CA LEU A 113 -11.94 4.22 6.61
C LEU A 113 -13.33 4.19 7.28
N ASP A 114 -14.37 4.59 6.54
CA ASP A 114 -15.73 4.63 7.06
C ASP A 114 -16.18 3.21 7.41
N GLY A 115 -16.59 3.03 8.66
CA GLY A 115 -17.01 1.72 9.18
C GLY A 115 -15.88 0.75 9.51
N VAL A 116 -14.60 1.19 9.54
CA VAL A 116 -13.51 0.33 10.03
C VAL A 116 -13.71 0.02 11.51
N THR A 117 -13.82 -1.27 11.82
CA THR A 117 -13.94 -1.84 13.17
C THR A 117 -12.70 -2.66 13.53
N ASP A 118 -12.61 -3.11 14.78
CA ASP A 118 -11.52 -4.00 15.22
C ASP A 118 -11.51 -5.35 14.51
N GLU A 119 -12.63 -5.77 13.91
CA GLU A 119 -12.72 -7.00 13.10
C GLU A 119 -12.31 -6.79 11.64
N SER A 120 -12.10 -5.54 11.21
CA SER A 120 -11.75 -5.24 9.82
C SER A 120 -10.37 -5.81 9.47
N PRO A 121 -10.21 -6.44 8.29
CA PRO A 121 -8.94 -7.06 7.91
C PRO A 121 -7.90 -5.99 7.55
N VAL A 122 -6.73 -6.07 8.19
CA VAL A 122 -5.57 -5.22 7.88
C VAL A 122 -4.32 -6.06 7.67
N CYS A 123 -3.37 -5.53 6.91
CA CYS A 123 -2.05 -6.14 6.75
C CYS A 123 -1.03 -5.50 7.68
N VAL A 124 -0.41 -6.28 8.56
CA VAL A 124 0.84 -5.87 9.25
C VAL A 124 1.99 -6.18 8.30
N GLU A 125 2.77 -5.17 7.91
CA GLU A 125 3.80 -5.31 6.88
C GLU A 125 5.17 -4.80 7.36
N ILE A 126 6.21 -5.61 7.13
CA ILE A 126 7.61 -5.19 7.23
C ILE A 126 8.18 -5.06 5.82
N LYS A 127 8.62 -3.85 5.45
CA LYS A 127 9.41 -3.60 4.23
C LYS A 127 10.86 -3.40 4.64
N GLN A 128 11.73 -4.31 4.24
CA GLN A 128 13.15 -4.30 4.55
C GLN A 128 13.98 -4.12 3.29
N ARG A 129 15.02 -3.30 3.36
CA ARG A 129 16.05 -3.22 2.32
C ARG A 129 17.38 -3.65 2.91
N VAL A 130 18.08 -4.54 2.19
CA VAL A 130 19.45 -4.98 2.47
C VAL A 130 20.24 -4.81 1.18
N ASN A 131 21.17 -3.85 1.16
CA ASN A 131 21.91 -3.41 -0.02
C ASN A 131 20.95 -3.00 -1.16
N ARG A 132 20.91 -3.81 -2.23
CA ARG A 132 20.07 -3.58 -3.41
C ARG A 132 18.74 -4.35 -3.34
N VAL A 133 18.62 -5.32 -2.42
CA VAL A 133 17.46 -6.20 -2.33
C VAL A 133 16.43 -5.61 -1.39
N THR A 134 15.17 -5.59 -1.82
CA THR A 134 14.03 -5.21 -0.99
C THR A 134 13.15 -6.43 -0.75
N GLN A 135 12.87 -6.71 0.51
CA GLN A 135 11.98 -7.78 0.95
C GLN A 135 10.73 -7.16 1.56
N LYS A 136 9.58 -7.75 1.27
CA LYS A 136 8.30 -7.41 1.89
C LYS A 136 7.72 -8.68 2.48
N ARG A 137 7.42 -8.65 3.78
CA ARG A 137 6.72 -9.72 4.50
C ARG A 137 5.49 -9.11 5.15
N ARG A 138 4.41 -9.88 5.21
CA ARG A 138 3.15 -9.43 5.81
C ARG A 138 2.31 -10.59 6.30
N ILE A 139 1.41 -10.29 7.22
CA ILE A 139 0.28 -11.14 7.61
C ILE A 139 -0.99 -10.29 7.58
N THR A 140 -2.14 -10.93 7.40
CA THR A 140 -3.45 -10.29 7.53
C THR A 140 -4.02 -10.64 8.90
N LEU A 141 -4.46 -9.65 9.65
CA LEU A 141 -5.05 -9.79 10.99
C LEU A 141 -6.29 -8.91 11.10
N PRO A 142 -7.22 -9.22 12.02
CA PRO A 142 -8.20 -8.24 12.49
C PRO A 142 -7.49 -6.98 13.00
N TYR A 143 -8.08 -5.80 12.77
CA TYR A 143 -7.47 -4.53 13.12
C TYR A 143 -7.16 -4.40 14.61
N GLY A 144 -8.07 -4.84 15.49
CA GLY A 144 -7.86 -4.85 16.94
C GLY A 144 -6.66 -5.72 17.33
N THR A 145 -6.54 -6.92 16.72
CA THR A 145 -5.40 -7.82 16.92
C THR A 145 -4.09 -7.22 16.40
N ALA A 146 -4.11 -6.56 15.24
CA ALA A 146 -2.93 -5.89 14.70
C ALA A 146 -2.44 -4.76 15.63
N ARG A 147 -3.36 -4.02 16.25
CA ARG A 147 -3.05 -3.00 17.25
C ARG A 147 -2.56 -3.60 18.56
N GLN A 148 -3.13 -4.70 19.05
CA GLN A 148 -2.59 -5.43 20.20
C GLN A 148 -1.12 -5.83 19.96
N LEU A 149 -0.81 -6.33 18.77
CA LEU A 149 0.55 -6.71 18.37
C LEU A 149 1.49 -5.49 18.29
N CYS A 150 1.08 -4.41 17.63
CA CYS A 150 1.97 -3.29 17.29
C CYS A 150 1.95 -2.15 18.32
N ASP A 151 0.78 -1.79 18.84
CA ASP A 151 0.61 -0.72 19.84
C ASP A 151 0.76 -1.29 21.26
N GLY A 152 0.07 -2.40 21.54
CA GLY A 152 0.10 -3.10 22.83
C GLY A 152 1.41 -3.86 23.09
N ARG A 153 2.15 -4.20 22.03
CA ARG A 153 3.42 -4.96 22.09
C ARG A 153 3.23 -6.36 22.68
N GLU A 154 2.07 -6.94 22.44
CA GLU A 154 1.66 -8.23 22.97
C GLU A 154 1.67 -9.30 21.89
N THR A 155 2.02 -10.53 22.27
CA THR A 155 1.82 -11.65 21.36
C THR A 155 0.34 -11.89 21.14
N VAL A 156 -0.02 -12.22 19.90
CA VAL A 156 -1.38 -12.53 19.49
C VAL A 156 -1.50 -13.99 19.11
N ARG A 157 -2.72 -14.54 19.07
CA ARG A 157 -2.95 -15.91 18.61
C ARG A 157 -2.50 -16.04 17.15
N HIS A 158 -1.69 -17.05 16.85
CA HIS A 158 -1.12 -17.27 15.53
C HIS A 158 -0.91 -18.76 15.26
N SER A 159 -0.86 -19.15 14.00
CA SER A 159 -0.47 -20.49 13.57
C SER A 159 1.05 -20.68 13.63
N ALA A 160 1.52 -21.93 13.61
CA ALA A 160 2.96 -22.24 13.58
C ALA A 160 3.70 -21.56 12.40
N ARG A 161 3.02 -21.37 11.26
CA ARG A 161 3.58 -20.71 10.06
C ARG A 161 3.76 -19.20 10.23
N GLU A 162 2.92 -18.57 11.06
CA GLU A 162 2.94 -17.12 11.30
C GLU A 162 3.87 -16.72 12.44
N SER A 163 4.21 -17.68 13.32
CA SER A 163 4.98 -17.45 14.55
C SER A 163 6.25 -16.65 14.32
N ALA A 164 7.06 -17.03 13.32
CA ALA A 164 8.30 -16.34 13.02
C ALA A 164 8.09 -14.85 12.67
N PHE A 165 7.04 -14.51 11.91
CA PHE A 165 6.76 -13.12 11.54
C PHE A 165 6.18 -12.32 12.71
N ILE A 166 5.30 -12.92 13.51
CA ILE A 166 4.77 -12.30 14.74
C ILE A 166 5.91 -11.95 15.70
N GLN A 167 6.83 -12.89 15.94
CA GLN A 167 8.00 -12.65 16.80
C GLN A 167 8.91 -11.57 16.22
N GLU A 168 9.10 -11.54 14.89
CA GLU A 168 9.88 -10.46 14.25
C GLU A 168 9.24 -9.08 14.45
N VAL A 169 7.91 -8.97 14.32
CA VAL A 169 7.18 -7.72 14.61
C VAL A 169 7.37 -7.31 16.06
N LEU A 170 7.18 -8.24 17.01
CA LEU A 170 7.36 -7.97 18.44
C LEU A 170 8.78 -7.52 18.76
N GLU A 171 9.80 -8.23 18.26
CA GLU A 171 11.19 -7.87 18.46
C GLU A 171 11.44 -6.45 17.94
N LEU A 172 10.97 -6.12 16.74
CA LEU A 172 11.12 -4.79 16.17
C LEU A 172 10.47 -3.71 17.05
N VAL A 173 9.21 -3.91 17.43
CA VAL A 173 8.43 -2.91 18.18
C VAL A 173 9.01 -2.70 19.57
N VAL A 174 9.36 -3.78 20.29
CA VAL A 174 9.91 -3.72 21.64
C VAL A 174 11.34 -3.18 21.64
N ARG A 175 12.23 -3.78 20.84
CA ARG A 175 13.67 -3.47 20.85
C ARG A 175 13.97 -2.06 20.36
N LEU A 176 13.24 -1.58 19.36
CA LEU A 176 13.41 -0.23 18.84
C LEU A 176 12.46 0.79 19.48
N ASN A 177 11.61 0.36 20.43
CA ASN A 177 10.56 1.20 21.03
C ASN A 177 9.71 1.90 19.94
N LEU A 178 9.28 1.14 18.93
CA LEU A 178 8.50 1.71 17.82
C LEU A 178 7.14 2.20 18.34
N ARG A 179 6.69 3.31 17.77
CA ARG A 179 5.42 3.96 18.10
C ARG A 179 4.69 4.35 16.82
N PRO A 180 3.35 4.35 16.82
CA PRO A 180 2.55 5.03 15.80
C PRO A 180 3.12 6.43 15.55
N THR A 181 3.43 6.75 14.29
CA THR A 181 4.12 8.00 13.92
C THR A 181 3.28 8.85 12.98
N VAL A 182 2.82 8.26 11.87
CA VAL A 182 1.99 8.96 10.88
C VAL A 182 1.06 7.98 10.18
N ILE A 183 -0.16 8.43 9.88
CA ILE A 183 -1.04 7.78 8.91
C ILE A 183 -0.86 8.45 7.55
N THR A 184 -0.70 7.64 6.50
CA THR A 184 -0.78 8.10 5.11
C THR A 184 -1.88 7.34 4.38
N GLY A 185 -2.82 8.08 3.81
CA GLY A 185 -3.93 7.63 2.97
C GLY A 185 -3.86 8.18 1.55
N TYR A 186 -4.36 7.45 0.58
CA TYR A 186 -4.47 7.90 -0.82
C TYR A 186 -5.52 7.06 -1.56
N GLN A 187 -5.99 7.58 -2.70
CA GLN A 187 -6.81 6.80 -3.63
C GLN A 187 -5.91 6.25 -4.73
N ARG A 188 -6.00 4.94 -4.97
CA ARG A 188 -5.14 4.21 -5.90
C ARG A 188 -5.94 3.65 -7.05
N GLU A 189 -5.49 3.96 -8.26
CA GLU A 189 -5.83 3.22 -9.48
C GLU A 189 -4.61 2.40 -9.90
N ALA A 190 -4.82 1.20 -10.43
CA ALA A 190 -3.73 0.30 -10.81
C ALA A 190 -4.02 -0.40 -12.14
N LEU A 191 -3.00 -0.45 -13.00
CA LEU A 191 -2.96 -1.26 -14.21
C LEU A 191 -1.86 -2.31 -14.12
N VAL A 192 -2.08 -3.46 -14.73
CA VAL A 192 -1.13 -4.57 -14.83
C VAL A 192 -0.80 -4.84 -16.30
N GLY A 193 0.45 -5.21 -16.58
CA GLY A 193 0.89 -5.47 -17.94
C GLY A 193 0.24 -6.72 -18.51
N ARG A 194 -0.06 -6.69 -19.81
CA ARG A 194 -0.64 -7.80 -20.58
C ARG A 194 0.46 -8.59 -21.32
N ASP A 195 0.16 -9.83 -21.69
CA ASP A 195 0.96 -10.67 -22.58
C ASP A 195 2.43 -10.79 -22.15
N ALA A 196 3.37 -10.25 -22.93
CA ALA A 196 4.80 -10.32 -22.65
C ALA A 196 5.25 -9.43 -21.48
N ASP A 197 4.41 -8.48 -21.04
CA ASP A 197 4.74 -7.47 -20.03
C ASP A 197 4.20 -7.83 -18.63
N THR A 198 4.01 -9.11 -18.28
CA THR A 198 3.45 -9.55 -16.97
C THR A 198 4.17 -9.00 -15.72
N GLY A 199 5.43 -8.57 -15.85
CA GLY A 199 6.18 -7.90 -14.77
C GLY A 199 5.86 -6.43 -14.56
N LEU A 200 5.15 -5.80 -15.50
CA LEU A 200 4.78 -4.39 -15.50
C LEU A 200 3.55 -4.14 -14.63
N ARG A 201 3.62 -3.12 -13.78
CA ARG A 201 2.48 -2.59 -13.04
C ARG A 201 2.62 -1.08 -12.93
N VAL A 202 1.56 -0.35 -13.27
CA VAL A 202 1.50 1.10 -13.11
C VAL A 202 0.43 1.43 -12.08
N THR A 203 0.72 2.34 -11.16
CA THR A 203 -0.28 2.83 -10.20
C THR A 203 -0.30 4.34 -10.16
N PHE A 204 -1.49 4.92 -10.04
CA PHE A 204 -1.70 6.33 -9.80
C PHE A 204 -2.23 6.52 -8.38
N ASP A 205 -1.46 7.22 -7.54
CA ASP A 205 -1.86 7.54 -6.18
C ASP A 205 -2.23 9.02 -6.08
N ARG A 206 -3.53 9.29 -5.98
CA ARG A 206 -4.09 10.65 -5.90
C ARG A 206 -4.60 10.99 -4.51
N ARG A 207 -4.78 12.28 -4.24
CA ARG A 207 -5.32 12.80 -2.97
C ARG A 207 -4.55 12.27 -1.75
N ILE A 208 -3.22 12.25 -1.86
CA ILE A 208 -2.33 11.73 -0.80
C ILE A 208 -2.42 12.64 0.41
N ARG A 209 -2.89 12.09 1.52
CA ARG A 209 -3.23 12.81 2.74
C ARG A 209 -2.94 11.97 3.96
N GLY A 210 -3.01 12.55 5.15
CA GLY A 210 -2.69 11.82 6.36
C GLY A 210 -2.86 12.65 7.62
N ARG A 211 -2.32 12.12 8.72
CA ARG A 211 -2.26 12.80 10.03
C ARG A 211 -1.13 12.24 10.90
N ASP A 212 -0.70 13.02 11.87
CA ASP A 212 0.35 12.75 12.86
C ASP A 212 -0.20 12.51 14.29
N ARG A 213 -1.51 12.39 14.40
CA ARG A 213 -2.27 12.17 15.64
C ARG A 213 -3.43 11.23 15.37
N ASP A 214 -4.12 10.79 16.43
CA ASP A 214 -5.38 10.05 16.31
C ASP A 214 -5.22 8.82 15.40
N PHE A 215 -4.27 7.95 15.76
CA PHE A 215 -3.78 6.87 14.92
C PHE A 215 -4.75 5.69 14.72
N HIS A 216 -5.97 5.80 15.23
CA HIS A 216 -7.01 4.81 15.04
C HIS A 216 -7.72 5.01 13.69
N PHE A 217 -7.83 3.97 12.87
CA PHE A 217 -8.43 4.03 11.53
C PHE A 217 -9.92 4.37 11.56
N GLY A 218 -10.70 3.70 12.43
CA GLY A 218 -12.15 3.91 12.59
C GLY A 218 -12.58 5.15 13.37
N ILE A 219 -11.79 6.24 13.38
CA ILE A 219 -12.22 7.49 14.01
C ILE A 219 -13.29 8.15 13.14
N ALA A 220 -14.40 8.55 13.76
CA ALA A 220 -15.57 9.11 13.07
C ALA A 220 -15.28 10.41 12.28
N ARG A 221 -14.38 11.28 12.77
CA ARG A 221 -14.04 12.55 12.11
C ARG A 221 -12.53 12.72 12.06
N PRO A 222 -11.83 12.04 11.14
CA PRO A 222 -10.38 12.10 11.09
C PRO A 222 -9.92 13.41 10.44
N GLU A 223 -9.09 14.18 11.15
CA GLU A 223 -8.50 15.43 10.65
C GLU A 223 -7.32 15.14 9.71
N ASN A 224 -7.61 14.62 8.52
CA ASN A 224 -6.57 14.36 7.53
C ASN A 224 -6.27 15.62 6.71
N ARG A 225 -4.99 15.89 6.48
CA ARG A 225 -4.51 16.98 5.60
C ARG A 225 -3.74 16.41 4.42
N PHE A 226 -3.80 17.08 3.28
CA PHE A 226 -2.99 16.72 2.11
C PHE A 226 -1.50 16.83 2.45
N THR A 227 -0.73 15.80 2.11
CA THR A 227 0.73 15.79 2.27
C THR A 227 1.44 15.89 0.93
N VAL A 228 0.71 15.70 -0.17
CA VAL A 228 1.09 16.07 -1.54
C VAL A 228 -0.05 16.94 -2.07
N PRO A 229 0.24 18.01 -2.82
CA PRO A 229 -0.82 18.87 -3.37
C PRO A 229 -1.90 18.06 -4.11
N PRO A 230 -3.20 18.35 -3.89
CA PRO A 230 -4.30 17.49 -4.35
C PRO A 230 -4.48 17.45 -5.87
N HIS A 231 -3.94 18.43 -6.60
CA HIS A 231 -3.88 18.46 -8.06
C HIS A 231 -2.74 17.60 -8.64
N LEU A 232 -1.93 16.98 -7.79
CA LEU A 232 -0.85 16.09 -8.20
C LEU A 232 -1.15 14.63 -7.82
N SER A 233 -0.73 13.73 -8.70
CA SER A 233 -0.76 12.29 -8.54
C SER A 233 0.66 11.75 -8.55
N VAL A 234 0.93 10.75 -7.72
CA VAL A 234 2.19 10.00 -7.79
C VAL A 234 1.96 8.78 -8.67
N MET A 235 2.48 8.84 -9.90
CA MET A 235 2.52 7.71 -10.80
C MET A 235 3.73 6.84 -10.46
N GLU A 236 3.53 5.55 -10.21
CA GLU A 236 4.57 4.58 -9.88
C GLU A 236 4.55 3.44 -10.90
N ILE A 237 5.66 3.24 -11.60
CA ILE A 237 5.87 2.16 -12.57
C ILE A 237 6.79 1.12 -11.94
N LYS A 238 6.34 -0.13 -11.94
CA LYS A 238 7.11 -1.30 -11.51
C LYS A 238 7.32 -2.23 -12.67
N VAL A 239 8.56 -2.63 -12.92
CA VAL A 239 8.91 -3.54 -14.02
C VAL A 239 9.94 -4.57 -13.55
N ASN A 240 9.92 -5.73 -14.19
CA ASN A 240 10.94 -6.76 -14.03
C ASN A 240 12.01 -6.57 -15.13
N ASP A 241 13.28 -6.59 -14.74
CA ASP A 241 14.53 -6.48 -15.53
C ASP A 241 14.72 -5.24 -16.38
N ARG A 242 13.78 -4.92 -17.26
CA ARG A 242 13.84 -3.79 -18.18
C ARG A 242 12.48 -3.14 -18.32
N THR A 243 12.49 -1.82 -18.39
CA THR A 243 11.29 -1.06 -18.74
C THR A 243 11.00 -1.25 -20.23
N PRO A 244 9.76 -1.63 -20.62
CA PRO A 244 9.39 -1.68 -22.04
C PRO A 244 9.62 -0.33 -22.73
N HIS A 245 10.13 -0.34 -23.97
CA HIS A 245 10.46 0.90 -24.70
C HIS A 245 9.27 1.86 -24.81
N TRP A 246 8.07 1.32 -24.98
CA TRP A 246 6.85 2.13 -25.09
C TRP A 246 6.52 2.90 -23.79
N ILE A 247 6.91 2.39 -22.62
CA ILE A 247 6.79 3.11 -21.34
C ILE A 247 7.81 4.24 -21.26
N THR A 248 9.05 4.01 -21.72
CA THR A 248 10.05 5.08 -21.76
C THR A 248 9.67 6.17 -22.75
N ASP A 249 9.11 5.80 -23.91
CA ASP A 249 8.64 6.73 -24.93
C ASP A 249 7.42 7.52 -24.44
N LEU A 250 6.48 6.87 -23.74
CA LEU A 250 5.36 7.53 -23.06
C LEU A 250 5.88 8.58 -22.06
N ALA A 251 6.81 8.19 -21.18
CA ALA A 251 7.37 9.10 -20.18
C ALA A 251 8.08 10.28 -20.83
N ALA A 252 8.83 10.06 -21.92
CA ALA A 252 9.48 11.13 -22.67
C ALA A 252 8.48 12.07 -23.36
N ARG A 253 7.49 11.53 -24.09
CA ARG A 253 6.46 12.32 -24.78
C ARG A 253 5.60 13.16 -23.84
N ARG A 254 5.35 12.65 -22.63
CA ARG A 254 4.59 13.34 -21.59
C ARG A 254 5.47 14.22 -20.68
N ASN A 255 6.76 14.38 -21.02
CA ASN A 255 7.75 15.16 -20.27
C ASN A 255 7.79 14.81 -18.76
N LEU A 256 7.75 13.52 -18.43
CA LEU A 256 7.72 13.05 -17.05
C LEU A 256 9.12 12.96 -16.46
N HIS A 257 9.31 13.57 -15.29
CA HIS A 257 10.58 13.55 -14.57
C HIS A 257 10.56 12.60 -13.38
N LEU A 258 11.64 11.83 -13.22
CA LEU A 258 11.80 10.91 -12.10
C LEU A 258 11.90 11.67 -10.77
N VAL A 259 11.07 11.29 -9.81
CA VAL A 259 11.08 11.86 -8.45
C VAL A 259 11.41 10.81 -7.41
N ARG A 260 12.13 11.22 -6.35
CA ARG A 260 12.49 10.35 -5.22
C ARG A 260 11.51 10.50 -4.06
N ILE A 261 10.25 10.14 -4.27
CA ILE A 261 9.23 10.27 -3.22
C ILE A 261 9.07 9.00 -2.36
N SER A 262 8.98 9.21 -1.04
CA SER A 262 8.50 8.23 -0.07
C SER A 262 7.32 8.82 0.69
N LYS A 263 6.11 8.27 0.52
CA LYS A 263 4.89 8.73 1.19
C LYS A 263 5.03 8.92 2.71
N TYR A 264 5.75 8.00 3.38
CA TYR A 264 6.09 8.13 4.79
C TYR A 264 6.96 9.36 5.11
N VAL A 265 8.00 9.59 4.31
CA VAL A 265 8.94 10.73 4.50
C VAL A 265 8.20 12.03 4.27
N GLN A 266 7.44 12.09 3.17
CA GLN A 266 6.59 13.22 2.83
C GLN A 266 5.60 13.53 3.96
N SER A 267 4.94 12.53 4.55
CA SER A 267 4.05 12.75 5.70
C SER A 267 4.79 13.28 6.94
N VAL A 268 5.94 12.69 7.30
CA VAL A 268 6.74 13.15 8.46
C VAL A 268 7.13 14.63 8.31
N GLU A 269 7.60 15.02 7.13
CA GLU A 269 8.01 16.41 6.85
C GLU A 269 6.82 17.36 6.75
N ALA A 270 5.71 16.94 6.11
CA ALA A 270 4.52 17.76 5.96
C ALA A 270 3.85 18.09 7.31
N PHE A 271 4.00 17.22 8.31
CA PHE A 271 3.53 17.46 9.68
C PHE A 271 4.59 18.13 10.58
N GLY A 272 5.76 18.50 10.04
CA GLY A 272 6.80 19.20 10.80
C GLY A 272 7.53 18.35 11.85
N LEU A 273 7.42 17.02 11.77
CA LEU A 273 8.11 16.10 12.69
C LEU A 273 9.62 16.01 12.41
N ALA A 274 10.05 16.39 11.20
CA ALA A 274 11.44 16.52 10.81
C ALA A 274 11.60 17.70 9.81
N PRO A 275 12.81 18.25 9.66
CA PRO A 275 13.09 19.24 8.62
C PRO A 275 12.78 18.69 7.22
N ARG A 276 12.32 19.56 6.32
CA ARG A 276 12.06 19.20 4.93
C ARG A 276 13.35 18.81 4.22
N SER A 277 13.37 17.64 3.59
CA SER A 277 14.49 17.20 2.75
C SER A 277 14.43 17.82 1.35
N LEU A 278 15.50 17.67 0.57
CA LEU A 278 15.54 18.04 -0.85
C LEU A 278 14.55 17.25 -1.73
N PHE A 279 13.89 16.22 -1.17
CA PHE A 279 12.88 15.42 -1.86
C PHE A 279 11.45 15.78 -1.43
N HIS A 280 11.31 16.76 -0.52
CA HIS A 280 10.01 17.24 -0.08
C HIS A 280 9.25 17.84 -1.26
N ILE A 281 7.97 17.50 -1.38
CA ILE A 281 7.09 18.12 -2.36
C ILE A 281 6.31 19.22 -1.65
N ASP A 282 6.57 20.48 -2.02
CA ASP A 282 5.79 21.63 -1.58
C ASP A 282 4.79 22.05 -2.67
N GLU A 283 3.70 22.68 -2.24
CA GLU A 283 2.74 23.31 -3.13
C GLU A 283 3.34 24.51 -3.86
N ALA A 284 4.23 25.26 -3.20
CA ALA A 284 4.90 26.41 -3.79
C ALA A 284 5.76 26.07 -5.03
N ASP A 285 6.34 24.86 -5.05
CA ASP A 285 7.16 24.37 -6.18
C ASP A 285 6.31 23.85 -7.35
N HIS A 286 5.00 23.65 -7.11
CA HIS A 286 4.07 23.04 -8.06
C HIS A 286 2.74 23.78 -8.07
N PRO A 287 2.71 25.05 -8.52
CA PRO A 287 1.47 25.82 -8.57
C PRO A 287 0.43 25.12 -9.45
N SER A 288 -0.84 25.14 -9.01
CA SER A 288 -1.94 24.64 -9.83
C SER A 288 -2.05 25.48 -11.10
N ALA A 289 -2.23 24.82 -12.25
CA ALA A 289 -2.64 25.48 -13.48
C ALA A 289 -4.13 25.81 -13.39
N THR A 290 -4.48 26.83 -12.60
CA THR A 290 -5.82 27.42 -12.64
C THR A 290 -5.64 28.91 -12.88
N PRO A 291 -6.34 29.52 -13.85
CA PRO A 291 -6.29 30.96 -14.05
C PRO A 291 -6.74 31.62 -12.75
N THR A 292 -6.05 32.68 -12.34
CA THR A 292 -6.59 33.63 -11.38
C THR A 292 -7.93 34.12 -11.93
N GLU A 293 -9.05 33.57 -11.46
CA GLU A 293 -10.32 34.28 -11.56
C GLU A 293 -10.15 35.54 -10.70
N GLU A 294 -9.85 36.66 -11.36
CA GLU A 294 -10.18 37.97 -10.82
C GLU A 294 -11.67 37.94 -10.48
N GLN A 295 -12.00 37.76 -9.20
CA GLN A 295 -13.34 38.05 -8.70
C GLN A 295 -13.64 39.51 -9.05
N PRO A 296 -14.66 39.81 -9.87
CA PRO A 296 -15.12 41.19 -10.01
C PRO A 296 -15.53 41.68 -8.63
N PRO A 297 -15.26 42.95 -8.27
CA PRO A 297 -15.60 43.47 -6.96
C PRO A 297 -17.10 43.29 -6.72
N GLN A 298 -17.43 42.56 -5.66
CA GLN A 298 -18.80 42.44 -5.16
C GLN A 298 -19.36 43.85 -4.94
N GLN A 299 -20.30 44.25 -5.80
CA GLN A 299 -21.13 45.42 -5.56
C GLN A 299 -21.86 45.20 -4.24
N ARG A 300 -21.60 46.09 -3.27
CA ARG A 300 -22.35 46.12 -2.01
C ARG A 300 -23.83 46.31 -2.33
N PRO A 301 -24.75 45.57 -1.69
CA PRO A 301 -26.16 45.88 -1.80
C PRO A 301 -26.42 47.28 -1.21
N ALA A 302 -27.21 48.07 -1.94
CA ALA A 302 -27.66 49.38 -1.53
C ALA A 302 -28.35 49.28 -0.16
N GLN A 303 -27.95 50.14 0.77
CA GLN A 303 -28.58 50.26 2.07
C GLN A 303 -29.98 50.85 1.90
N ASP A 304 -30.95 50.20 2.55
CA ASP A 304 -32.35 50.62 2.65
C ASP A 304 -32.48 52.08 3.09
N ALA A 305 -33.31 52.81 2.34
CA ALA A 305 -33.78 54.14 2.71
C ALA A 305 -34.77 54.06 3.89
N PRO A 306 -34.75 55.01 4.84
CA PRO A 306 -35.65 54.95 5.99
C PRO A 306 -37.08 55.36 5.60
N LEU A 307 -38.06 54.56 6.04
CA LEU A 307 -39.46 54.96 6.08
C LEU A 307 -39.60 56.25 6.92
N LYS A 308 -40.10 57.32 6.30
CA LYS A 308 -40.70 58.44 7.02
C LYS A 308 -42.19 58.18 7.21
N ALA A 309 -42.60 58.26 8.46
CA ALA A 309 -43.99 58.31 8.90
C ALA A 309 -44.62 59.70 8.63
N GLY A 310 -45.91 59.72 8.29
CA GLY A 310 -46.89 60.66 8.85
C GLY A 310 -47.43 61.84 8.03
N ALA A 311 -48.77 61.89 7.96
CA ALA A 311 -49.71 63.02 7.76
C ALA A 311 -49.84 63.59 6.33
N GLN A 312 -51.01 63.80 5.73
CA GLN A 312 -52.40 64.00 6.20
C GLN A 312 -53.41 63.23 5.33
#